data_AF-A0A7L0DEH3-F1
#
_entry.id   AF-A0A7L0DEH3-F1
#
_cell.length_a   1.000
_cell.length_b   1.000
_cell.length_c   1.000
_cell.angle_alpha   90.00
_cell.angle_beta   90.00
_cell.angle_gamma   90.00
#
_symmetry.space_group_name_H-M   'P 1'
#
loop_
_entity.id
_entity.type
_entity.pdbx_description
1 polymer ?
#
loop_
_entity_poly.entity_id
_entity_poly.type
_entity_poly.pdbx_seq_one_letter_code
_entity_poly.pdbx_strand_id
1 'polypeptide(L)'
;QQCFVCGESGATITCRERGCERSFHLPCAMEGGCITQYFGRYRSFCWEHCPVQAVEAAPEENTVCLICMDSVGDTKSYSTLVCPVCKHAWFHRGCIQGHALNAGIYRFQCPLCRNKGAFLTEMLTMGIRIPLR
;
A
#
# COMPACT_ATOMS: atom_id res chain seq x y z
N GLN A 1 -0.82 -13.82 -21.26
CA GLN A 1 -1.98 -13.34 -20.47
C GLN A 1 -2.23 -11.87 -20.82
N GLN A 2 -3.49 -11.43 -20.79
CA GLN A 2 -3.88 -10.04 -21.08
C GLN A 2 -3.89 -9.22 -19.78
N CYS A 3 -3.45 -7.97 -19.85
CA CYS A 3 -3.52 -7.04 -18.74
C CYS A 3 -4.94 -6.50 -18.59
N PHE A 4 -5.57 -6.71 -17.44
CA PHE A 4 -6.94 -6.22 -17.20
C PHE A 4 -7.01 -4.68 -17.08
N VAL A 5 -5.86 -4.02 -16.90
CA VAL A 5 -5.78 -2.55 -16.74
C VAL A 5 -5.68 -1.86 -18.09
N CYS A 6 -4.72 -2.25 -18.94
CA CYS A 6 -4.48 -1.59 -20.23
C CYS A 6 -5.00 -2.38 -21.45
N GLY A 7 -5.45 -3.63 -21.28
CA GLY A 7 -5.92 -4.48 -22.38
C GLY A 7 -4.81 -5.15 -23.20
N GLU A 8 -3.55 -4.77 -23.01
CA GLU A 8 -2.43 -5.31 -23.79
C GLU A 8 -1.97 -6.69 -23.31
N SER A 9 -1.38 -7.46 -24.23
CA SER A 9 -0.82 -8.77 -23.92
C SER A 9 0.51 -8.68 -23.15
N GLY A 10 0.97 -9.81 -22.59
CA GLY A 10 2.26 -9.90 -21.91
C GLY A 10 2.23 -9.57 -20.41
N ALA A 11 1.05 -9.51 -19.79
CA ALA A 11 0.95 -9.44 -18.34
C ALA A 11 1.55 -10.70 -17.69
N THR A 12 2.38 -10.53 -16.67
CA THR A 12 3.08 -11.62 -15.97
C THR A 12 2.72 -11.73 -14.49
N ILE A 13 2.02 -10.73 -13.94
CA ILE A 13 1.56 -10.74 -12.55
C ILE A 13 0.10 -11.18 -12.55
N THR A 14 -0.21 -12.27 -11.85
CA THR A 14 -1.57 -12.78 -11.69
C THR A 14 -2.04 -12.56 -10.25
N CYS A 15 -3.33 -12.26 -10.08
CA CYS A 15 -3.95 -12.18 -8.77
C CYS A 15 -3.79 -13.50 -8.00
N ARG A 16 -3.46 -13.43 -6.71
CA ARG A 16 -3.23 -14.59 -5.85
C ARG A 16 -4.52 -15.29 -5.42
N GLU A 17 -5.66 -14.60 -5.49
CA GLU A 17 -6.94 -15.12 -5.03
C GLU A 17 -7.39 -16.33 -5.86
N ARG A 18 -7.96 -17.35 -5.20
CA ARG A 18 -8.35 -18.58 -5.89
C ARG A 18 -9.54 -18.30 -6.82
N GLY A 19 -9.42 -18.71 -8.08
CA GLY A 19 -10.44 -18.47 -9.10
C GLY A 19 -10.41 -17.07 -9.72
N CYS A 20 -9.51 -16.18 -9.30
CA CYS A 20 -9.32 -14.90 -9.97
C CYS A 20 -8.30 -15.04 -11.11
N GLU A 21 -8.74 -14.85 -12.35
CA GLU A 21 -7.88 -14.95 -13.53
C GLU A 21 -7.25 -13.60 -13.94
N ARG A 22 -7.53 -12.52 -13.19
CA ARG A 22 -7.04 -11.19 -13.51
C ARG A 22 -5.52 -11.14 -13.43
N SER A 23 -4.93 -10.63 -14.49
CA SER A 23 -3.48 -10.47 -14.64
C SER A 23 -3.16 -9.05 -15.09
N PHE A 24 -2.00 -8.53 -14.68
CA PHE A 24 -1.61 -7.15 -14.94
C PHE A 24 -0.09 -7.03 -15.14
N HIS A 25 0.33 -5.98 -15.85
CA HIS A 25 1.75 -5.63 -15.89
C HIS A 25 2.16 -4.96 -14.57
N LEU A 26 3.44 -5.07 -14.21
CA LEU A 26 3.98 -4.37 -13.05
C LEU A 26 3.78 -2.84 -13.11
N PRO A 27 4.01 -2.15 -14.24
CA PRO A 27 3.74 -0.71 -14.33
C PRO A 27 2.26 -0.38 -14.16
N CYS A 28 1.37 -1.22 -14.69
CA CYS A 28 -0.08 -1.04 -14.58
C CYS A 28 -0.63 -1.31 -13.18
N ALA A 29 0.14 -1.94 -12.28
CA ALA A 29 -0.33 -2.27 -10.94
C ALA A 29 -0.78 -1.02 -10.17
N MET A 30 -0.06 0.10 -10.32
CA MET A 30 -0.38 1.34 -9.61
C MET A 30 -1.69 1.96 -10.10
N GLU A 31 -1.85 2.07 -11.42
CA GLU A 31 -3.04 2.63 -12.08
C GLU A 31 -4.27 1.74 -11.83
N GLY A 32 -4.08 0.41 -11.86
CA GLY A 32 -5.13 -0.57 -11.62
C GLY A 32 -5.45 -0.82 -10.14
N GLY A 33 -4.95 -0.01 -9.20
CA GLY A 33 -5.21 -0.16 -7.76
C GLY A 33 -4.78 -1.51 -7.18
N CYS A 34 -3.80 -2.16 -7.82
CA CYS A 34 -3.32 -3.49 -7.44
C CYS A 34 -2.26 -3.39 -6.34
N ILE A 35 -2.22 -4.40 -5.48
CA ILE A 35 -1.22 -4.50 -4.41
C ILE A 35 -0.25 -5.63 -4.74
N THR A 36 1.04 -5.34 -4.76
CA THR A 36 2.12 -6.34 -4.84
C THR A 36 2.92 -6.33 -3.56
N GLN A 37 2.93 -7.46 -2.86
CA GLN A 37 3.63 -7.69 -1.60
C GLN A 37 5.04 -8.20 -1.87
N TYR A 38 6.05 -7.41 -1.50
CA TYR A 38 7.47 -7.70 -1.75
C TYR A 38 8.15 -8.56 -0.68
N PHE A 39 7.39 -9.38 0.04
CA PHE A 39 7.88 -10.21 1.14
C PHE A 39 7.35 -11.65 1.06
N GLY A 40 8.03 -12.57 1.75
CA GLY A 40 7.65 -13.99 1.77
C GLY A 40 7.64 -14.60 0.36
N ARG A 41 6.50 -15.17 -0.05
CA ARG A 41 6.35 -15.85 -1.35
C ARG A 41 5.98 -14.93 -2.52
N TYR A 42 6.08 -13.61 -2.37
CA TYR A 42 5.62 -12.60 -3.33
C TYR A 42 4.17 -12.82 -3.79
N ARG A 43 3.25 -11.98 -3.32
CA ARG A 43 1.83 -12.10 -3.66
C ARG A 43 1.32 -10.81 -4.27
N SER A 44 0.46 -10.94 -5.27
CA SER A 44 -0.13 -9.81 -5.94
C SER A 44 -1.64 -9.96 -5.97
N PHE A 45 -2.35 -8.85 -5.83
CA PHE A 45 -3.80 -8.81 -5.72
C PHE A 45 -4.33 -7.75 -6.68
N CYS A 46 -5.40 -8.10 -7.42
CA CYS A 46 -6.14 -7.11 -8.21
C CYS A 46 -6.97 -6.22 -7.28
N TRP A 47 -7.48 -5.09 -7.79
CA TRP A 47 -8.21 -4.10 -6.98
C TRP A 47 -9.34 -4.67 -6.11
N GLU A 48 -10.02 -5.73 -6.57
CA GLU A 48 -11.12 -6.38 -5.82
C GLU A 48 -10.62 -7.25 -4.66
N HIS A 49 -9.46 -7.89 -4.82
CA HIS A 49 -8.90 -8.82 -3.83
C HIS A 49 -7.73 -8.22 -3.06
N CYS A 50 -7.49 -6.92 -3.22
CA CYS A 50 -6.46 -6.20 -2.49
C CYS A 50 -6.74 -6.27 -0.99
N PRO A 51 -5.71 -6.47 -0.15
CA PRO A 51 -5.87 -6.31 1.29
C PRO A 51 -6.33 -4.88 1.60
N VAL A 52 -7.19 -4.77 2.60
CA VAL A 52 -7.60 -3.50 3.20
C VAL A 52 -7.11 -3.46 4.64
N GLN A 53 -6.82 -2.26 5.13
CA GLN A 53 -6.40 -2.12 6.53
C GLN A 53 -7.59 -2.44 7.45
N ALA A 54 -7.45 -3.47 8.27
CA ALA A 54 -8.49 -3.92 9.21
C ALA A 54 -8.70 -2.95 10.39
N VAL A 55 -7.81 -1.98 10.57
CA VAL A 55 -7.89 -1.02 11.67
C VAL A 55 -9.15 -0.15 11.54
N GLU A 56 -10.00 -0.19 12.57
CA GLU A 56 -11.12 0.72 12.72
C GLU A 56 -10.58 2.10 13.12
N ALA A 57 -10.47 2.96 12.11
CA ALA A 57 -10.02 4.35 12.18
C ALA A 57 -10.59 5.07 10.95
N ALA A 58 -11.06 6.30 11.16
CA ALA A 58 -11.42 7.23 10.09
C ALA A 58 -10.63 8.53 10.32
N PRO A 59 -10.23 9.23 9.26
CA PRO A 59 -9.65 10.56 9.40
C PRO A 59 -10.67 11.48 10.06
N GLU A 60 -10.21 12.33 10.97
CA GLU A 60 -10.98 13.47 11.46
C GLU A 60 -11.09 14.54 10.35
N GLU A 61 -11.99 15.50 10.53
CA GLU A 61 -12.13 16.63 9.62
C GLU A 61 -10.79 17.36 9.48
N ASN A 62 -10.38 17.67 8.24
CA ASN A 62 -9.09 18.30 7.93
C ASN A 62 -7.85 17.48 8.33
N THR A 63 -7.96 16.15 8.43
CA THR A 63 -6.77 15.30 8.58
C THR A 63 -5.82 15.49 7.40
N VAL A 64 -4.55 15.72 7.71
CA VAL A 64 -3.48 15.89 6.72
C VAL A 64 -2.54 14.70 6.70
N CYS A 65 -1.89 14.50 5.55
CA CYS A 65 -0.80 13.57 5.42
C CYS A 65 0.42 14.09 6.18
N LEU A 66 0.95 13.32 7.13
CA LEU A 66 2.10 13.77 7.94
C LEU A 66 3.43 13.91 7.17
N ILE A 67 3.44 13.64 5.86
CA ILE A 67 4.63 13.71 5.00
C ILE A 67 4.58 14.94 4.10
N CYS A 68 3.47 15.19 3.40
CA CYS A 68 3.34 16.35 2.50
C CYS A 68 2.54 17.51 3.12
N MET A 69 1.86 17.29 4.24
CA MET A 69 0.98 18.26 4.92
C MET A 69 -0.29 18.65 4.15
N ASP A 70 -0.60 17.98 3.03
CA ASP A 70 -1.87 18.14 2.31
C ASP A 70 -2.97 17.24 2.88
N SER A 71 -4.24 17.57 2.62
CA SER A 71 -5.39 16.76 3.04
C SER A 71 -5.33 15.34 2.47
N VAL A 72 -5.68 14.36 3.29
CA VAL A 72 -5.89 12.97 2.83
C VAL A 72 -7.35 12.74 2.46
N GLY A 73 -7.65 11.62 1.81
CA GLY A 73 -9.04 11.21 1.58
C GLY A 73 -9.77 10.89 2.88
N ASP A 74 -11.10 11.06 2.87
CA ASP A 74 -11.97 10.94 4.05
C ASP A 74 -12.11 9.51 4.58
N THR A 75 -11.60 8.52 3.86
CA THR A 75 -11.67 7.10 4.24
C THR A 75 -10.39 6.37 3.86
N LYS A 76 -10.11 5.28 4.58
CA LYS A 76 -9.04 4.34 4.21
C LYS A 76 -9.34 3.77 2.82
N SER A 77 -8.32 3.76 1.97
CA SER A 77 -8.45 3.29 0.60
C SER A 77 -7.10 2.82 0.07
N TYR A 78 -7.03 2.45 -1.21
CA TYR A 78 -5.75 2.20 -1.87
C TYR A 78 -4.79 3.39 -1.75
N SER A 79 -5.30 4.62 -1.90
CA SER A 79 -4.51 5.86 -1.90
C SER A 79 -4.29 6.44 -0.50
N THR A 80 -5.11 6.08 0.49
CA THR A 80 -5.07 6.66 1.84
C THR A 80 -4.84 5.57 2.89
N LEU A 81 -3.70 5.66 3.58
CA LEU A 81 -3.24 4.68 4.57
C LEU A 81 -3.09 5.30 5.95
N VAL A 82 -3.24 4.50 7.00
CA VAL A 82 -3.13 4.91 8.40
C VAL A 82 -2.17 4.01 9.18
N CYS A 83 -1.49 4.57 10.19
CA CYS A 83 -0.75 3.76 11.14
C CYS A 83 -1.69 2.86 11.95
N PRO A 84 -1.49 1.53 11.97
CA PRO A 84 -2.41 0.60 12.65
C PRO A 84 -2.33 0.71 14.17
N VAL A 85 -1.27 1.31 14.71
CA VAL A 85 -1.03 1.41 16.15
C VAL A 85 -1.63 2.67 16.72
N CYS A 86 -1.19 3.84 16.24
CA CYS A 86 -1.65 5.10 16.80
C CYS A 86 -2.95 5.58 16.18
N LYS A 87 -3.37 5.11 15.01
CA LYS A 87 -4.63 5.49 14.32
C LYS A 87 -4.78 6.97 13.94
N HIS A 88 -3.85 7.83 14.35
CA HIS A 88 -3.85 9.28 14.06
C HIS A 88 -2.87 9.68 12.95
N ALA A 89 -1.98 8.78 12.51
CA ALA A 89 -1.00 9.09 11.49
C ALA A 89 -1.49 8.60 10.13
N TRP A 90 -1.86 9.54 9.27
CA TRP A 90 -2.44 9.29 7.95
C TRP A 90 -1.48 9.68 6.83
N PHE A 91 -1.55 8.96 5.71
CA PHE A 91 -0.61 9.09 4.61
C PHE A 91 -1.24 8.86 3.25
N HIS A 92 -0.87 9.68 2.27
CA HIS A 92 -0.96 9.30 0.87
C HIS A 92 -0.05 8.10 0.59
N ARG A 93 -0.55 7.11 -0.16
CA ARG A 93 0.22 5.93 -0.58
C ARG A 93 1.55 6.31 -1.24
N GLY A 94 1.52 7.30 -2.13
CA GLY A 94 2.73 7.81 -2.80
C GLY A 94 3.74 8.40 -1.82
N CYS A 95 3.28 9.23 -0.88
CA CYS A 95 4.13 9.84 0.14
C CYS A 95 4.79 8.80 1.05
N ILE A 96 4.02 7.84 1.57
CA ILE A 96 4.59 6.80 2.44
C ILE A 96 5.50 5.84 1.67
N GLN A 97 5.21 5.59 0.39
CA GLN A 97 6.10 4.84 -0.50
C GLN A 97 7.45 5.56 -0.69
N GLY A 98 7.44 6.88 -0.89
CA GLY A 98 8.66 7.69 -0.94
C GLY A 98 9.42 7.68 0.39
N HIS A 99 8.72 7.81 1.52
CA HIS A 99 9.33 7.71 2.85
C HIS A 99 9.99 6.34 3.08
N ALA A 100 9.31 5.24 2.74
CA ALA A 100 9.85 3.88 2.80
C ALA A 100 11.10 3.71 1.92
N LEU A 101 11.04 4.22 0.69
CA LEU A 101 12.16 4.27 -0.26
C LEU A 101 13.26 5.24 0.14
N ASN A 102 13.17 5.96 1.26
CA ASN A 102 14.27 6.76 1.79
C ASN A 102 14.82 6.14 3.09
N ALA A 103 13.93 5.78 4.01
CA ALA A 103 14.28 5.25 5.32
C ALA A 103 14.90 3.84 5.29
N GLY A 104 14.41 2.95 4.42
CA GLY A 104 14.82 1.54 4.42
C GLY A 104 14.28 0.75 5.62
N ILE A 105 14.39 -0.58 5.54
CA ILE A 105 13.76 -1.49 6.51
C ILE A 105 14.22 -1.27 7.96
N TYR A 106 15.46 -0.81 8.16
CA TYR A 106 16.02 -0.64 9.51
C TYR A 106 15.50 0.61 10.22
N ARG A 107 15.11 1.65 9.48
CA ARG A 107 14.67 2.94 10.05
C ARG A 107 13.22 3.28 9.77
N PHE A 108 12.55 2.50 8.93
CA PHE A 108 11.14 2.72 8.62
C PHE A 108 10.25 2.42 9.82
N GLN A 109 9.63 3.46 10.35
CA GLN A 109 8.74 3.45 11.52
C GLN A 109 7.69 4.55 11.37
N CYS A 110 6.61 4.49 12.13
CA CYS A 110 5.60 5.54 12.10
C CYS A 110 6.22 6.90 12.49
N PRO A 111 6.09 7.96 11.66
CA PRO A 111 6.62 9.28 11.99
C PRO A 111 6.06 9.89 13.28
N LEU A 112 4.83 9.52 13.66
CA LEU A 112 4.15 10.06 14.84
C LEU A 112 4.49 9.27 16.11
N CYS A 113 4.12 7.99 16.17
CA CYS A 113 4.25 7.18 17.40
C CYS A 113 5.55 6.38 17.48
N ARG A 114 6.40 6.43 16.44
CA ARG A 114 7.68 5.70 16.34
C ARG A 114 7.57 4.18 16.45
N ASN A 115 6.36 3.60 16.38
CA ASN A 115 6.20 2.16 16.30
C ASN A 115 6.82 1.65 15.00
N LYS A 116 7.73 0.68 15.12
CA LYS A 116 8.38 0.02 13.98
C LYS A 116 7.68 -1.27 13.59
N GLY A 117 7.48 -2.19 14.54
CA GLY A 117 7.06 -3.57 14.26
C GLY A 117 5.73 -3.65 13.48
N ALA A 118 4.63 -3.28 14.13
CA ALA A 118 3.30 -3.40 13.52
C ALA A 118 3.13 -2.44 12.32
N PHE A 119 3.73 -1.25 12.40
CA PHE A 119 3.72 -0.29 11.28
C PHE A 119 4.39 -0.87 10.03
N LEU A 120 5.58 -1.45 10.17
CA LEU A 120 6.31 -2.04 9.06
C LEU A 120 5.55 -3.21 8.45
N THR A 121 5.02 -4.12 9.27
CA THR A 121 4.23 -5.27 8.81
C THR A 121 2.99 -4.82 8.04
N GLU A 122 2.28 -3.82 8.54
CA GLU A 122 1.09 -3.26 7.88
C GLU A 122 1.44 -2.63 6.53
N MET A 123 2.46 -1.77 6.48
CA MET A 123 2.84 -1.10 5.24
C MET A 123 3.33 -2.10 4.19
N LEU A 124 4.08 -3.13 4.58
CA LEU A 124 4.44 -4.24 3.68
C LEU A 124 3.19 -4.95 3.14
N THR A 125 2.24 -5.26 4.02
CA THR A 125 0.99 -5.95 3.68
C THR A 125 0.16 -5.14 2.68
N MET A 126 0.13 -3.82 2.86
CA MET A 126 -0.51 -2.87 1.94
C MET A 126 0.31 -2.63 0.65
N GLY A 127 1.42 -3.34 0.44
CA GLY A 127 2.23 -3.28 -0.78
C GLY A 127 3.21 -2.11 -0.86
N ILE A 128 3.51 -1.46 0.26
CA ILE A 128 4.57 -0.45 0.32
C ILE A 128 5.91 -1.17 0.23
N ARG A 129 6.70 -0.85 -0.80
CA ARG A 129 8.03 -1.43 -1.01
C ARG A 129 9.03 -0.80 -0.05
N ILE A 130 9.68 -1.61 0.79
CA ILE A 130 10.68 -1.17 1.76
C ILE A 130 12.00 -1.91 1.48
N PRO A 131 13.04 -1.22 0.99
CA PRO A 131 14.32 -1.85 0.63
C PRO A 131 15.19 -2.16 1.86
N LEU A 132 16.07 -3.15 1.72
CA LEU A 132 17.14 -3.45 2.67
C LEU A 132 18.26 -2.43 2.49
N ARG A 133 18.35 -1.44 3.37
CA ARG A 133 19.42 -0.43 3.46
C ARG A 133 19.50 0.10 4.88
#